data_AF-T0ZI61-F1
#
_entry.id   AF-T0ZI61-F1
#
_cell.length_a   1.000
_cell.length_b   1.000
_cell.length_c   1.000
_cell.angle_alpha   90.00
_cell.angle_beta   90.00
_cell.angle_gamma   90.00
#
_symmetry.space_group_name_H-M   'P 1'
#
loop_
_entity.id
_entity.type
_entity.pdbx_description
1 polymer ?
#
loop_
_entity_poly.entity_id
_entity_poly.type
_entity_poly.pdbx_seq_one_letter_code
_entity_poly.pdbx_strand_id
1 'polypeptide(L)'
;MACGAQYYQRTGSEWEPGGLERARKADAILLGAVGWPGVNLPDGNIAGFGVVFGLRLGLDLYANERPCRLYPGVKHRLGGAFTQIWEPGKVDVLFFRENTEGLYTPAHGELTRGGTTEVA
;
A
#
# COMPACT_ATOMS: atom_id res chain seq x y z
N MET A 1 -16.22 -2.59 -1.71
CA MET A 1 -16.06 -2.43 -3.17
C MET A 1 -15.19 -3.54 -3.69
N ALA A 2 -15.53 -4.13 -4.83
CA ALA A 2 -14.68 -5.12 -5.49
C ALA A 2 -13.49 -4.43 -6.19
N CYS A 3 -12.31 -5.02 -6.08
CA CYS A 3 -11.07 -4.50 -6.67
C CYS A 3 -10.01 -5.61 -6.83
N GLY A 4 -8.88 -5.26 -7.43
CA GLY A 4 -7.72 -6.14 -7.60
C GLY A 4 -7.78 -7.03 -8.84
N ALA A 5 -6.81 -7.95 -8.94
CA ALA A 5 -6.57 -8.75 -10.14
C ALA A 5 -7.79 -9.55 -10.62
N GLN A 6 -8.55 -10.16 -9.72
CA GLN A 6 -9.73 -10.94 -10.10
C GLN A 6 -10.87 -10.05 -10.64
N TYR A 7 -11.02 -8.84 -10.12
CA TYR A 7 -11.97 -7.86 -10.65
C TYR A 7 -11.50 -7.35 -12.03
N TYR A 8 -10.20 -7.12 -12.20
CA TYR A 8 -9.59 -6.77 -13.48
C TYR A 8 -9.79 -7.83 -14.57
N GLN A 9 -9.52 -9.11 -14.28
CA GLN A 9 -9.74 -10.19 -15.26
C GLN A 9 -11.20 -10.27 -15.74
N ARG A 10 -12.15 -9.93 -14.88
CA ARG A 10 -13.59 -9.96 -15.20
C ARG A 10 -14.08 -8.74 -15.96
N THR A 11 -13.48 -7.57 -15.74
CA THR A 11 -14.08 -6.29 -16.14
C THR A 11 -13.16 -5.39 -16.97
N GLY A 12 -11.86 -5.68 -17.00
CA GLY A 12 -10.84 -4.81 -17.57
C GLY A 12 -10.50 -3.57 -16.72
N SER A 13 -11.12 -3.39 -15.54
CA SER A 13 -10.83 -2.29 -14.62
C SER A 13 -10.28 -2.82 -13.29
N GLU A 14 -9.41 -2.07 -12.62
CA GLU A 14 -8.80 -2.52 -11.36
C GLU A 14 -9.73 -2.43 -10.14
N TRP A 15 -10.81 -1.66 -10.22
CA TRP A 15 -11.80 -1.51 -9.16
C TRP A 15 -13.15 -1.02 -9.68
N GLU A 16 -14.20 -1.19 -8.88
CA GLU A 16 -15.54 -0.72 -9.23
C GLU A 16 -15.57 0.80 -9.47
N PRO A 17 -16.29 1.28 -10.51
CA PRO A 17 -16.49 2.71 -10.76
C PRO A 17 -16.97 3.45 -9.51
N GLY A 18 -16.44 4.65 -9.28
CA GLY A 18 -16.71 5.44 -8.07
C GLY A 18 -16.06 4.89 -6.80
N GLY A 19 -15.06 4.00 -6.91
CA GLY A 19 -14.35 3.41 -5.78
C GLY A 19 -13.77 4.46 -4.81
N LEU A 20 -13.05 5.45 -5.34
CA LEU A 20 -12.49 6.54 -4.52
C LEU A 20 -13.56 7.35 -3.80
N GLU A 21 -14.66 7.70 -4.47
CA GLU A 21 -15.76 8.46 -3.86
C GLU A 21 -16.46 7.70 -2.73
N ARG A 22 -16.60 6.38 -2.87
CA ARG A 22 -17.07 5.54 -1.77
C ARG A 22 -16.06 5.49 -0.63
N ALA A 23 -14.77 5.42 -0.95
CA ALA A 23 -13.70 5.42 0.03
C ALA A 23 -13.65 6.73 0.84
N ARG A 24 -13.83 7.89 0.19
CA ARG A 24 -13.91 9.21 0.84
C ARG A 24 -15.09 9.33 1.82
N LYS A 25 -16.18 8.61 1.58
CA LYS A 25 -17.40 8.63 2.41
C LYS A 25 -17.36 7.65 3.56
N ALA A 26 -16.38 6.74 3.59
CA ALA A 26 -16.22 5.77 4.65
C ALA A 26 -15.41 6.37 5.81
N ASP A 27 -15.71 5.95 7.04
CA ASP A 27 -14.94 6.35 8.22
C ASP A 27 -13.53 5.70 8.22
N ALA A 28 -13.41 4.52 7.63
CA ALA A 28 -12.16 3.78 7.50
C ALA A 28 -12.20 2.78 6.34
N ILE A 29 -11.01 2.36 5.89
CA ILE A 29 -10.85 1.37 4.83
C ILE A 29 -10.05 0.18 5.37
N LEU A 30 -10.67 -1.00 5.35
CA LEU A 30 -9.97 -2.26 5.60
C LEU A 30 -9.60 -2.90 4.25
N LEU A 31 -8.32 -2.85 3.92
CA LEU A 31 -7.77 -3.42 2.69
C LEU A 31 -6.87 -4.63 3.02
N GLY A 32 -7.07 -5.74 2.32
CA GLY A 32 -6.19 -6.90 2.37
C GLY A 32 -4.93 -6.69 1.52
N ALA A 33 -4.72 -7.56 0.52
CA ALA A 33 -3.67 -7.41 -0.47
C ALA A 33 -4.27 -7.36 -1.89
N VAL A 34 -3.57 -6.71 -2.80
CA VAL A 34 -3.90 -6.68 -4.23
C VAL A 34 -2.65 -7.04 -5.04
N GLY A 35 -2.88 -7.62 -6.22
CA GLY A 35 -1.84 -8.16 -7.09
C GLY A 35 -1.94 -9.67 -7.25
N TRP A 36 -1.74 -10.15 -8.49
CA TRP A 36 -1.65 -11.58 -8.82
C TRP A 36 -0.57 -11.76 -9.89
N PRO A 37 0.47 -12.58 -9.65
CA PRO A 37 1.47 -12.92 -10.67
C PRO A 37 0.86 -13.36 -12.01
N GLY A 38 1.24 -12.67 -13.09
CA GLY A 38 0.74 -12.96 -14.45
C GLY A 38 -0.56 -12.25 -14.82
N VAL A 39 -1.14 -11.45 -13.91
CA VAL A 39 -2.28 -10.57 -14.22
C VAL A 39 -1.78 -9.13 -14.25
N ASN A 40 -1.44 -8.67 -15.45
CA ASN A 40 -0.83 -7.36 -15.66
C ASN A 40 -1.75 -6.40 -16.43
N LEU A 41 -1.58 -5.12 -16.16
CA LEU A 41 -2.12 -4.01 -16.94
C LEU A 41 -1.33 -3.86 -18.25
N PRO A 42 -1.87 -3.14 -19.26
CA PRO A 42 -1.18 -2.92 -20.53
C PRO A 42 0.17 -2.22 -20.42
N ASP A 43 0.37 -1.42 -19.37
CA ASP A 43 1.63 -0.71 -19.07
C ASP A 43 2.68 -1.59 -18.37
N GLY A 44 2.36 -2.86 -18.11
CA GLY A 44 3.23 -3.83 -17.45
C GLY A 44 3.11 -3.88 -15.93
N ASN A 45 2.34 -2.96 -15.30
CA ASN A 45 2.08 -3.03 -13.86
C ASN A 45 1.22 -4.24 -13.49
N ILE A 46 1.36 -4.75 -12.27
CA ILE A 46 0.49 -5.82 -11.78
C ILE A 46 -0.89 -5.24 -11.45
N ALA A 47 -1.96 -5.90 -11.89
CA ALA A 47 -3.33 -5.48 -11.62
C ALA A 47 -3.62 -5.43 -10.11
N GLY A 48 -4.10 -4.28 -9.63
CA GLY A 48 -4.19 -3.92 -8.23
C GLY A 48 -3.30 -2.72 -7.87
N PHE A 49 -2.30 -2.40 -8.68
CA PHE A 49 -1.43 -1.24 -8.49
C PHE A 49 -2.25 0.06 -8.38
N GLY A 50 -3.18 0.30 -9.31
CA GLY A 50 -3.99 1.52 -9.31
C GLY A 50 -4.92 1.64 -8.11
N VAL A 51 -5.31 0.52 -7.48
CA VAL A 51 -6.12 0.52 -6.25
C VAL A 51 -5.32 1.08 -5.09
N VAL A 52 -4.08 0.60 -4.89
CA VAL A 52 -3.23 1.04 -3.77
C VAL A 52 -2.84 2.50 -3.95
N PHE A 53 -2.32 2.88 -5.11
CA PHE A 53 -1.85 4.25 -5.35
C PHE A 53 -3.00 5.24 -5.48
N GLY A 54 -4.12 4.84 -6.09
CA GLY A 54 -5.33 5.67 -6.17
C GLY A 54 -5.90 6.00 -4.80
N LEU A 55 -5.90 5.04 -3.86
CA LEU A 55 -6.30 5.32 -2.48
C LEU A 55 -5.29 6.21 -1.74
N ARG A 56 -3.99 5.92 -1.85
CA ARG A 56 -2.94 6.68 -1.15
C ARG A 56 -2.92 8.14 -1.55
N LEU A 57 -2.84 8.41 -2.85
CA LEU A 57 -2.78 9.76 -3.40
C LEU A 57 -4.15 10.45 -3.29
N GLY A 58 -5.23 9.73 -3.64
CA GLY A 58 -6.57 10.30 -3.64
C GLY A 58 -7.05 10.72 -2.25
N LEU A 59 -6.68 10.00 -1.19
CA LEU A 59 -7.10 10.29 0.18
C LEU A 59 -6.03 11.01 1.01
N ASP A 60 -4.94 11.48 0.39
CA ASP A 60 -3.82 12.15 1.06
C ASP A 60 -3.27 11.32 2.25
N LEU A 61 -3.07 10.02 2.03
CA LEU A 61 -2.56 9.09 3.04
C LEU A 61 -1.03 9.14 3.14
N TYR A 62 -0.49 10.33 3.40
CA TYR A 62 0.95 10.61 3.44
C TYR A 62 1.68 9.85 4.56
N ALA A 63 1.03 9.67 5.71
CA ALA A 63 1.61 8.99 6.87
C ALA A 63 1.36 7.48 6.80
N ASN A 64 2.37 6.70 6.41
CA ASN A 64 2.31 5.24 6.52
C ASN A 64 3.04 4.76 7.78
N GLU A 65 2.25 4.52 8.83
CA GLU A 65 2.70 3.92 10.10
C GLU A 65 2.93 2.41 9.95
N ARG A 66 4.11 1.94 10.33
CA ARG A 66 4.48 0.51 10.31
C ARG A 66 5.10 0.09 11.65
N PRO A 67 4.27 -0.31 12.63
CA PRO A 67 4.75 -0.91 13.86
C PRO A 67 5.49 -2.22 13.60
N CYS A 68 6.68 -2.38 14.19
CA CYS A 68 7.48 -3.60 14.17
C CYS A 68 7.78 -4.02 15.61
N ARG A 69 7.16 -5.11 16.07
CA ARG A 69 7.28 -5.60 17.44
C ARG A 69 7.60 -7.09 17.47
N LEU A 70 8.53 -7.48 18.34
CA LEU A 70 8.83 -8.89 18.61
C LEU A 70 7.97 -9.41 19.76
N TYR A 71 7.00 -10.25 19.43
CA TYR A 71 6.09 -10.88 20.38
C TYR A 71 6.65 -12.19 20.96
N PRO A 72 6.21 -12.60 22.16
CA PRO A 72 6.52 -13.91 22.72
C PRO A 72 6.20 -15.05 21.74
N GLY A 73 7.11 -16.01 21.61
CA GLY A 73 6.96 -17.18 20.73
C GLY A 73 7.35 -16.95 19.26
N VAL A 74 7.58 -15.70 18.84
CA VAL A 74 8.08 -15.39 17.49
C VAL A 74 9.60 -15.53 17.45
N LYS A 75 10.10 -16.44 16.61
CA LYS A 75 11.54 -16.68 16.39
C LYS A 75 12.03 -15.99 15.11
N HIS A 76 13.32 -15.70 15.07
CA HIS A 76 13.98 -15.03 13.95
C HIS A 76 14.43 -16.08 12.93
N ARG A 77 14.23 -15.82 11.63
CA ARG A 77 14.74 -16.70 10.57
C ARG A 77 16.11 -16.21 10.09
N LEU A 78 17.16 -16.55 10.81
CA LEU A 78 18.55 -16.23 10.47
C LEU A 78 19.35 -17.51 10.22
N GLY A 79 20.20 -17.52 9.20
CA GLY A 79 21.04 -18.68 8.86
C GLY A 79 20.25 -19.93 8.41
N GLY A 80 19.01 -19.76 7.95
CA GLY A 80 18.16 -20.88 7.48
C GLY A 80 17.38 -21.61 8.57
N ALA A 81 17.56 -21.24 9.85
CA ALA A 81 16.84 -21.83 10.97
C ALA A 81 16.04 -20.76 11.76
N PHE A 82 15.05 -21.22 12.52
CA PHE A 82 14.31 -20.37 13.46
C PHE A 82 15.00 -20.36 14.82
N THR A 83 15.57 -19.21 15.18
CA THR A 83 16.36 -19.04 16.40
C THR A 83 15.87 -17.85 17.20
N GLN A 84 15.91 -17.95 18.53
CA GLN A 84 15.70 -16.78 19.38
C GLN A 84 17.00 -15.97 19.39
N ILE A 85 16.96 -14.76 18.84
CA ILE A 85 18.12 -13.86 18.76
C ILE A 85 17.96 -12.75 19.78
N TRP A 86 16.84 -12.05 19.73
CA TRP A 86 16.45 -11.03 20.70
C TRP A 86 15.35 -11.55 21.61
N GLU A 87 15.33 -11.14 22.87
CA GLU A 87 14.21 -11.42 23.77
C GLU A 87 12.93 -10.65 23.34
N PRO A 88 11.73 -11.22 23.51
CA PRO A 88 10.47 -10.49 23.30
C PRO A 88 10.47 -9.12 24.02
N GLY A 89 9.95 -8.10 23.35
CA GLY A 89 9.96 -6.72 23.86
C GLY A 89 11.28 -5.96 23.66
N LYS A 90 12.36 -6.60 23.18
CA LYS A 90 13.58 -5.88 22.76
C LYS A 90 13.47 -5.22 21.39
N VAL A 91 12.48 -5.62 20.59
CA VAL A 91 12.12 -4.96 19.33
C VAL A 91 10.74 -4.35 19.51
N ASP A 92 10.70 -3.01 19.54
CA ASP A 92 9.49 -2.21 19.56
C ASP A 92 9.78 -0.88 18.87
N VAL A 93 9.59 -0.85 17.55
CA VAL A 93 9.93 0.31 16.70
C VAL A 93 8.73 0.66 15.84
N LEU A 94 8.44 1.96 15.75
CA LEU A 94 7.45 2.50 14.81
C LEU A 94 8.19 3.18 13.66
N PHE A 95 8.02 2.65 12.44
CA PHE A 95 8.50 3.32 11.23
C PHE A 95 7.40 4.23 10.69
N PHE A 96 7.74 5.50 10.46
CA PHE A 96 6.95 6.41 9.65
C PHE A 96 7.56 6.46 8.25
N ARG A 97 6.77 6.05 7.26
CA ARG A 97 7.18 6.05 5.86
C ARG A 97 6.34 7.07 5.10
N GLU A 98 7.00 7.96 4.38
CA GLU A 98 6.36 8.79 3.36
C GLU A 98 5.71 7.87 2.29
N ASN A 99 4.49 8.19 1.88
CA ASN A 99 3.63 7.27 1.13
C ASN A 99 2.90 7.90 -0.08
N THR A 100 3.18 9.15 -0.39
CA THR A 100 2.54 10.00 -1.40
C THR A 100 3.53 10.71 -2.33
N GLU A 101 4.85 10.56 -2.12
CA GLU A 101 5.89 11.19 -2.93
C GLU A 101 7.04 10.22 -3.27
N GLY A 102 8.13 10.77 -3.81
CA GLY A 102 9.37 10.05 -4.11
C GLY A 102 9.24 9.09 -5.29
N LEU A 103 10.14 8.11 -5.35
CA LEU A 103 10.33 7.23 -6.52
C LEU A 103 9.10 6.38 -6.91
N TYR A 104 8.12 6.23 -6.02
CA TYR A 104 6.92 5.43 -6.29
C TYR A 104 5.75 6.27 -6.80
N THR A 105 5.90 7.58 -6.81
CA THR A 105 4.95 8.46 -7.48
C THR A 105 5.30 8.46 -8.97
N PRO A 106 4.35 8.22 -9.88
CA PRO A 106 4.64 8.30 -11.31
C PRO A 106 5.26 9.67 -11.59
N ALA A 107 6.38 9.70 -12.33
CA ALA A 107 7.16 10.89 -12.68
C ALA A 107 6.43 11.87 -13.63
N HIS A 108 5.10 11.96 -13.53
CA HIS A 108 4.21 12.67 -14.44
C HIS A 108 3.07 13.38 -13.68
N GLY A 109 3.23 13.62 -12.38
CA GLY A 109 2.20 14.23 -11.52
C GLY A 109 2.64 15.52 -10.85
N GLU A 110 1.66 16.37 -10.55
CA GLU A 110 1.82 17.54 -9.69
C GLU A 110 1.54 17.14 -8.24
N LEU A 111 2.48 17.37 -7.34
CA LEU A 111 2.32 17.20 -5.90
C LEU A 111 1.74 18.50 -5.31
N THR A 112 0.61 18.43 -4.61
CA THR A 112 0.09 19.61 -3.89
C THR A 112 0.36 19.45 -2.40
N ARG A 113 1.33 20.20 -1.86
CA ARG A 113 1.62 20.26 -0.42
C ARG A 113 1.23 21.62 0.16
N GLY A 114 0.42 21.62 1.20
CA GLY A 114 0.09 22.86 1.94
C GLY A 114 -0.52 23.98 1.08
N GLY A 115 -1.24 23.62 0.01
CA GLY A 115 -1.80 24.58 -0.96
C GLY A 115 -0.82 25.05 -2.05
N THR A 116 0.37 24.45 -2.14
CA THR A 116 1.38 24.76 -3.15
C THR A 116 1.57 23.55 -4.07
N THR A 117 1.52 23.79 -5.38
CA THR A 117 1.69 22.76 -6.40
C THR A 117 3.14 22.72 -6.86
N GLU A 118 3.80 21.58 -6.71
CA GLU A 118 5.18 21.31 -7.12
C GLU A 118 5.22 20.16 -8.13
N VAL A 119 6.17 20.19 -9.06
CA VAL A 119 6.40 19.10 -10.01
C VAL A 119 7.16 17.98 -9.29
N ALA A 120 6.63 16.76 -9.36
CA ALA A 120 7.25 15.57 -8.78
C ALA A 120 8.54 15.15 -9.50
#